data_AF-A0A8T0VXB0-F1
#
_entry.id   AF-A0A8T0VXB0-F1
#
_cell.length_a   1.000
_cell.length_b   1.000
_cell.length_c   1.000
_cell.angle_alpha   90.00
_cell.angle_beta   90.00
_cell.angle_gamma   90.00
#
_symmetry.space_group_name_H-M   'P 1'
#
loop_
_entity.id
_entity.type
_entity.pdbx_description
1 polymer ?
#
loop_
_entity_poly.entity_id
_entity_poly.type
_entity_poly.pdbx_seq_one_letter_code
_entity_poly.pdbx_strand_id
1 'polypeptide(L)'
;MSGSRYGTQQILPDGRSIVLGGRRAFSYEFVPAEGQKNAQANNLQLLRDTNDDVENNLYPLVHLLIDGTLFIFANDRSVVLDCRTGQVVRDLSALPGAGRNYPASGIGMSALLPLDLRRGDVLSPEVIICGGTPKNAFKFGETNIIAALRDCARSNPAPGGPWPAPWATCSSCPPATLSSSTAPPWAAPAGASVGRRC
;
A
#
# COMPACT_ATOMS: atom_id res chain seq x y z
N MET A 1 -22.55 8.98 -7.45
CA MET A 1 -21.60 8.41 -6.48
C MET A 1 -22.43 7.70 -5.42
N SER A 2 -22.27 6.38 -5.28
CA SER A 2 -22.64 5.76 -4.01
C SER A 2 -21.84 6.49 -2.92
N GLY A 3 -22.44 6.86 -1.80
CA GLY A 3 -21.81 7.67 -0.75
C GLY A 3 -20.68 6.95 0.01
N SER A 4 -19.66 6.48 -0.70
CA SER A 4 -18.51 5.74 -0.20
C SER A 4 -17.56 6.68 0.55
N ARG A 5 -17.83 6.89 1.84
CA ARG A 5 -16.84 7.46 2.76
C ARG A 5 -15.76 6.41 3.02
N TYR A 6 -14.53 6.87 3.29
CA TYR A 6 -13.38 6.01 3.60
C TYR A 6 -12.85 5.16 2.43
N GLY A 7 -13.07 5.61 1.19
CA GLY A 7 -12.44 5.04 -0.02
C GLY A 7 -11.16 5.79 -0.42
N THR A 8 -10.41 5.22 -1.36
CA THR A 8 -9.20 5.82 -1.92
C THR A 8 -9.44 6.21 -3.38
N GLN A 9 -8.91 7.36 -3.80
CA GLN A 9 -9.00 7.84 -5.18
C GLN A 9 -7.61 7.84 -5.83
N GLN A 10 -7.55 7.46 -7.10
CA GLN A 10 -6.30 7.45 -7.88
C GLN A 10 -6.58 7.99 -9.30
N ILE A 11 -5.67 8.82 -9.81
CA ILE A 11 -5.67 9.26 -11.21
C ILE A 11 -4.99 8.19 -12.06
N LEU A 12 -5.61 7.84 -13.19
CA LEU A 12 -5.13 6.87 -14.16
C LEU A 12 -4.30 7.54 -15.28
N PRO A 13 -3.51 6.77 -16.06
CA PRO A 13 -2.68 7.32 -17.14
C PRO A 13 -3.46 8.09 -18.21
N ASP A 14 -4.74 7.74 -18.40
CA ASP A 14 -5.65 8.39 -19.36
C ASP A 14 -6.36 9.62 -18.79
N GLY A 15 -6.01 10.05 -17.58
CA GLY A 15 -6.59 11.21 -16.89
C GLY A 15 -7.92 10.94 -16.19
N ARG A 16 -8.49 9.74 -16.31
CA ARG A 16 -9.68 9.38 -15.53
C ARG A 16 -9.32 9.16 -14.06
N SER A 17 -10.29 9.38 -13.18
CA SER A 17 -10.15 9.04 -11.75
C SER A 17 -10.90 7.75 -11.45
N ILE A 18 -10.33 6.93 -10.59
CA ILE A 18 -10.95 5.72 -10.04
C ILE A 18 -11.10 5.87 -8.54
N VAL A 19 -12.24 5.44 -8.00
CA VAL A 19 -12.52 5.35 -6.57
C VAL A 19 -12.57 3.89 -6.18
N LEU A 20 -11.80 3.51 -5.16
CA LEU A 20 -11.69 2.16 -4.66
C LEU A 20 -12.21 2.07 -3.22
N GLY A 21 -13.16 1.17 -3.04
CA GLY A 21 -13.68 0.80 -1.74
C GLY A 21 -14.54 1.88 -1.08
N GLY A 22 -14.49 1.90 0.24
CA GLY A 22 -15.35 2.70 1.11
C GLY A 22 -16.15 1.81 2.06
N ARG A 23 -16.73 2.44 3.08
CA ARG A 23 -17.47 1.69 4.12
C ARG A 23 -18.64 0.92 3.52
N ARG A 24 -18.62 -0.41 3.67
CA ARG A 24 -19.56 -1.37 3.04
C ARG A 24 -19.59 -1.32 1.50
N ALA A 25 -18.56 -0.76 0.89
CA ALA A 25 -18.38 -0.73 -0.56
C ALA A 25 -17.17 -1.61 -0.92
N PHE A 26 -17.44 -2.82 -1.42
CA PHE A 26 -16.41 -3.81 -1.77
C PHE A 26 -16.16 -3.84 -3.28
N SER A 27 -15.98 -2.65 -3.84
CA SER A 27 -15.97 -2.42 -5.28
C SER A 27 -15.08 -1.24 -5.65
N TYR A 28 -14.80 -1.09 -6.94
CA TYR A 28 -14.24 0.13 -7.50
C TYR A 28 -15.15 0.70 -8.59
N GLU A 29 -15.07 2.00 -8.80
CA GLU A 29 -15.82 2.71 -9.83
C GLU A 29 -14.99 3.84 -10.46
N PHE A 30 -15.20 4.13 -11.73
CA PHE A 30 -14.58 5.28 -12.39
C PHE A 30 -15.39 6.54 -12.10
N VAL A 31 -14.76 7.67 -11.84
CA VAL A 31 -15.47 8.94 -11.69
C VAL A 31 -16.02 9.33 -13.06
N PRO A 32 -17.35 9.45 -13.21
CA PRO A 32 -17.96 9.80 -14.49
C PRO A 32 -17.78 11.29 -14.78
N ALA A 33 -18.02 11.70 -16.04
CA ALA A 33 -18.10 13.10 -16.40
C ALA A 33 -19.21 13.83 -15.61
N GLU A 34 -19.11 15.16 -15.53
CA GLU A 34 -20.11 15.97 -14.84
C GLU A 34 -21.51 15.74 -15.43
N GLY A 35 -22.51 15.62 -14.55
CA GLY A 35 -23.89 15.30 -14.94
C GLY A 35 -24.16 13.83 -15.25
N GLN A 36 -23.13 12.96 -15.29
CA GLN A 36 -23.28 11.52 -15.49
C GLN A 36 -23.22 10.74 -14.17
N LYS A 37 -23.81 9.55 -14.15
CA LYS A 37 -23.76 8.61 -13.02
C LYS A 37 -23.23 7.27 -13.48
N ASN A 38 -22.46 6.61 -12.63
CA ASN A 38 -22.07 5.22 -12.87
C ASN A 38 -23.30 4.31 -12.80
N ALA A 39 -23.46 3.45 -13.80
CA ALA A 39 -24.52 2.46 -13.84
C ALA A 39 -24.25 1.29 -12.89
N GLN A 40 -22.97 0.93 -12.68
CA GLN A 40 -22.57 -0.21 -11.87
C GLN A 40 -21.16 -0.02 -11.29
N ALA A 41 -20.94 -0.56 -10.08
CA ALA A 41 -19.63 -0.67 -9.48
C ALA A 41 -19.04 -2.07 -9.74
N ASN A 42 -17.73 -2.14 -9.99
CA ASN A 42 -17.04 -3.39 -10.28
C ASN A 42 -16.62 -4.07 -8.97
N ASN A 43 -16.97 -5.34 -8.79
CA ASN A 43 -16.62 -6.06 -7.56
C ASN A 43 -15.10 -6.21 -7.41
N LEU A 44 -14.60 -5.97 -6.20
CA LEU A 44 -13.19 -6.17 -5.86
C LEU A 44 -13.10 -7.15 -4.70
N GLN A 45 -12.79 -8.41 -5.01
CA GLN A 45 -12.81 -9.50 -4.03
C GLN A 45 -11.85 -9.25 -2.85
N LEU A 46 -10.68 -8.65 -3.12
CA LEU A 46 -9.71 -8.26 -2.09
C LEU A 46 -10.39 -7.53 -0.92
N LEU A 47 -11.25 -6.54 -1.21
CA LEU A 47 -11.89 -5.74 -0.15
C LEU A 47 -12.89 -6.55 0.68
N ARG A 48 -13.52 -7.58 0.11
CA ARG A 48 -14.39 -8.49 0.88
C ARG A 48 -13.55 -9.39 1.77
N ASP A 49 -12.49 -9.96 1.21
CA ASP A 49 -11.63 -10.93 1.90
C ASP A 49 -10.85 -10.31 3.06
N THR A 50 -10.56 -9.01 2.97
CA THR A 50 -9.82 -8.27 3.99
C THR A 50 -10.73 -7.53 4.98
N ASN A 51 -12.05 -7.62 4.80
CA ASN A 51 -13.03 -7.02 5.70
C ASN A 51 -13.12 -7.82 7.01
N ASP A 52 -12.71 -7.22 8.11
CA ASP A 52 -12.89 -7.78 9.45
C ASP A 52 -13.98 -7.03 10.23
N ASP A 53 -14.17 -7.42 11.48
CA ASP A 53 -15.22 -6.92 12.37
C ASP A 53 -15.03 -5.45 12.80
N VAL A 54 -13.82 -4.91 12.60
CA VAL A 54 -13.49 -3.51 12.84
C VAL A 54 -13.18 -2.75 11.55
N GLU A 55 -13.41 -3.35 10.37
CA GLU A 55 -13.22 -2.70 9.07
C GLU A 55 -11.77 -2.22 8.80
N ASN A 56 -10.74 -3.00 9.16
CA ASN A 56 -9.31 -2.68 8.89
C ASN A 56 -8.92 -2.68 7.40
N ASN A 57 -9.86 -2.54 6.47
CA ASN A 57 -9.66 -2.49 5.02
C ASN A 57 -10.06 -1.15 4.41
N LEU A 58 -10.42 -0.16 5.24
CA LEU A 58 -10.77 1.19 4.81
C LEU A 58 -9.53 2.00 4.42
N TYR A 59 -9.68 2.95 3.49
CA TYR A 59 -8.57 3.64 2.83
C TYR A 59 -7.52 2.66 2.27
N PRO A 60 -7.88 1.79 1.31
CA PRO A 60 -6.91 0.91 0.68
C PRO A 60 -5.72 1.70 0.12
N LEU A 61 -4.52 1.17 0.25
CA LEU A 61 -3.30 1.82 -0.25
C LEU A 61 -3.17 1.51 -1.73
N VAL A 62 -3.13 2.53 -2.57
CA VAL A 62 -3.19 2.38 -4.03
C VAL A 62 -2.00 3.09 -4.67
N HIS A 63 -1.28 2.38 -5.54
CA HIS A 63 -0.19 2.93 -6.35
C HIS A 63 -0.41 2.56 -7.82
N LEU A 64 -0.35 3.55 -8.70
CA LEU A 64 -0.35 3.35 -10.15
C LEU A 64 1.03 2.84 -10.59
N LEU A 65 1.06 1.68 -11.26
CA LEU A 65 2.27 1.09 -11.81
C LEU A 65 2.53 1.59 -13.23
N ILE A 66 3.75 1.32 -13.70
CA ILE A 66 4.31 1.82 -14.96
C ILE A 66 3.53 1.30 -16.18
N ASP A 67 3.01 0.09 -16.09
CA ASP A 67 2.21 -0.57 -17.12
C ASP A 67 0.73 -0.14 -17.12
N GLY A 68 0.35 0.78 -16.23
CA GLY A 68 -1.02 1.27 -16.05
C GLY A 68 -1.89 0.40 -15.16
N THR A 69 -1.37 -0.67 -14.57
CA THR A 69 -2.07 -1.47 -13.57
C THR A 69 -2.00 -0.81 -12.19
N LEU A 70 -2.88 -1.20 -11.27
CA LEU A 70 -2.92 -0.66 -9.92
C LEU A 70 -2.46 -1.70 -8.91
N PHE A 71 -1.43 -1.38 -8.15
CA PHE A 71 -1.16 -2.07 -6.89
C PHE A 71 -2.16 -1.60 -5.84
N ILE A 72 -2.85 -2.54 -5.18
CA ILE A 72 -3.87 -2.27 -4.17
C ILE A 72 -3.56 -3.11 -2.94
N PHE A 73 -3.41 -2.49 -1.79
CA PHE A 73 -3.22 -3.15 -0.50
C PHE A 73 -4.35 -2.79 0.47
N ALA A 74 -4.91 -3.79 1.14
CA ALA A 74 -5.95 -3.64 2.15
C ALA A 74 -5.73 -4.60 3.32
N ASN A 75 -5.79 -4.08 4.54
CA ASN A 75 -5.55 -4.77 5.82
C ASN A 75 -4.13 -5.38 5.91
N ASP A 76 -3.96 -6.57 5.32
CA ASP A 76 -2.75 -7.39 5.31
C ASP A 76 -2.50 -8.06 3.95
N ARG A 77 -3.34 -7.81 2.93
CA ARG A 77 -3.24 -8.45 1.61
C ARG A 77 -3.12 -7.39 0.52
N SER A 78 -2.57 -7.80 -0.62
CA SER A 78 -2.49 -6.94 -1.79
C SER A 78 -2.56 -7.70 -3.10
N VAL A 79 -3.07 -7.01 -4.11
CA VAL A 79 -3.20 -7.48 -5.48
C VAL A 79 -2.72 -6.41 -6.47
N VAL A 80 -2.43 -6.81 -7.69
CA VAL A 80 -2.29 -5.93 -8.85
C VAL A 80 -3.50 -6.12 -9.75
N LEU A 81 -4.24 -5.05 -9.98
CA LEU A 81 -5.47 -5.02 -10.76
C LEU A 81 -5.25 -4.31 -12.08
N ASP A 82 -5.54 -4.97 -13.20
CA ASP A 82 -5.78 -4.27 -14.46
C ASP A 82 -7.24 -3.79 -14.45
N CYS A 83 -7.43 -2.48 -14.26
CA CYS A 83 -8.77 -1.89 -14.17
C CYS A 83 -9.50 -1.83 -15.52
N ARG A 84 -8.81 -2.00 -16.65
CA ARG A 84 -9.42 -2.01 -17.98
C ARG A 84 -10.12 -3.34 -18.25
N THR A 85 -9.51 -4.44 -17.83
CA THR A 85 -10.07 -5.79 -17.97
C THR A 85 -10.84 -6.22 -16.72
N GLY A 86 -10.64 -5.54 -15.59
CA GLY A 86 -11.17 -5.91 -14.28
C GLY A 86 -10.53 -7.15 -13.68
N GLN A 87 -9.38 -7.58 -14.21
CA GLN A 87 -8.71 -8.79 -13.77
C GLN A 87 -7.60 -8.50 -12.77
N VAL A 88 -7.55 -9.30 -11.71
CA VAL A 88 -6.37 -9.38 -10.85
C VAL A 88 -5.28 -10.11 -11.63
N VAL A 89 -4.25 -9.37 -12.01
CA VAL A 89 -3.11 -9.88 -12.78
C VAL A 89 -1.96 -10.30 -11.86
N ARG A 90 -2.02 -9.95 -10.57
CA ARG A 90 -1.07 -10.43 -9.57
C ARG A 90 -1.60 -10.50 -8.15
N ASP A 91 -1.23 -11.55 -7.44
CA ASP A 91 -1.33 -11.61 -5.98
C ASP A 91 0.06 -11.47 -5.32
N LEU A 92 0.07 -10.83 -4.16
CA LEU A 92 1.20 -10.79 -3.27
C LEU A 92 0.89 -11.60 -2.01
N SER A 93 1.94 -12.11 -1.37
CA SER A 93 1.79 -12.86 -0.12
C SER A 93 1.13 -11.96 0.92
N ALA A 94 0.38 -12.54 1.85
CA ALA A 94 -0.11 -11.77 2.98
C ALA A 94 1.09 -11.17 3.74
N LEU A 95 1.02 -9.88 4.05
CA LEU A 95 2.02 -9.21 4.86
C LEU A 95 1.79 -9.62 6.32
N PRO A 96 2.73 -10.36 6.94
CA PRO A 96 2.53 -10.84 8.30
C PRO A 96 2.48 -9.69 9.30
N GLY A 97 1.86 -9.98 10.44
CA GLY A 97 1.77 -9.05 11.57
C GLY A 97 0.37 -8.49 11.72
N ALA A 98 0.20 -7.21 11.39
CA ALA A 98 -0.92 -6.41 11.88
C ALA A 98 -1.65 -5.66 10.77
N GLY A 99 -2.77 -5.01 11.11
CA GLY A 99 -3.53 -4.20 10.17
C GLY A 99 -2.74 -2.94 9.81
N ARG A 100 -2.64 -2.65 8.51
CA ARG A 100 -1.92 -1.46 8.00
C ARG A 100 -2.87 -0.33 7.59
N ASN A 101 -4.18 -0.57 7.58
CA ASN A 101 -5.20 0.37 7.15
C ASN A 101 -6.09 0.84 8.33
N TYR A 102 -6.88 1.89 8.10
CA TYR A 102 -7.86 2.45 9.05
C TYR A 102 -8.92 1.40 9.45
N PRO A 103 -9.53 1.40 10.68
CA PRO A 103 -9.70 2.51 11.63
C PRO A 103 -8.74 2.65 12.82
N ALA A 104 -7.99 1.61 13.17
CA ALA A 104 -6.95 1.75 14.19
C ALA A 104 -5.76 2.51 13.58
N SER A 105 -5.76 3.83 13.71
CA SER A 105 -4.85 4.78 13.03
C SER A 105 -3.40 4.77 13.55
N GLY A 106 -2.76 3.61 13.69
CA GLY A 106 -1.31 3.53 13.53
C GLY A 106 -1.00 3.35 12.06
N ILE A 107 -0.99 4.44 11.30
CA ILE A 107 -0.97 4.47 9.83
C ILE A 107 0.08 3.49 9.26
N GLY A 108 -0.38 2.53 8.45
CA GLY A 108 0.46 1.89 7.44
C GLY A 108 0.67 2.86 6.30
N MET A 109 1.80 3.58 6.30
CA MET A 109 2.16 4.46 5.20
C MET A 109 2.75 3.61 4.10
N SER A 110 2.39 3.92 2.85
CA SER A 110 3.02 3.29 1.71
C SER A 110 3.60 4.31 0.76
N ALA A 111 4.68 3.91 0.09
CA ALA A 111 5.28 4.66 -0.98
C ALA A 111 5.69 3.71 -2.10
N LEU A 112 5.47 4.14 -3.34
CA LEU A 112 6.18 3.61 -4.48
C LEU A 112 7.59 4.20 -4.46
N LEU A 113 8.61 3.35 -4.34
CA LEU A 113 10.01 3.76 -4.30
C LEU A 113 10.45 4.31 -5.67
N PRO A 114 11.47 5.19 -5.70
CA PRO A 114 11.93 5.81 -6.93
C PRO A 114 12.31 4.79 -8.01
N LEU A 115 11.81 5.02 -9.22
CA LEU A 115 12.18 4.22 -10.38
C LEU A 115 13.57 4.63 -10.86
N ASP A 116 14.50 3.69 -10.90
CA ASP A 116 15.86 3.95 -11.39
C ASP A 116 15.95 3.79 -12.91
N LEU A 117 15.71 4.89 -13.63
CA LEU A 117 15.78 4.94 -15.09
C LEU A 117 17.18 4.67 -15.67
N ARG A 118 18.23 4.71 -14.83
CA ARG A 118 19.61 4.42 -15.27
C ARG A 118 19.84 2.93 -15.50
N ARG A 119 18.95 2.07 -15.00
CA ARG A 119 19.06 0.60 -15.09
C ARG A 119 18.51 0.02 -16.40
N GLY A 120 18.15 0.90 -17.35
CA GLY A 120 17.64 0.53 -18.66
C GLY A 120 16.12 0.47 -18.71
N ASP A 121 15.58 -0.12 -19.78
CA ASP A 121 14.15 -0.12 -20.09
C ASP A 121 13.32 -1.02 -19.15
N VAL A 122 13.98 -1.95 -18.45
CA VAL A 122 13.33 -2.83 -17.49
C VAL A 122 13.28 -2.16 -16.12
N LEU A 123 12.20 -1.44 -15.87
CA LEU A 123 11.94 -0.80 -14.59
C LEU A 123 11.41 -1.79 -13.55
N SER A 124 11.94 -1.69 -12.33
CA SER A 124 11.58 -2.56 -11.20
C SER A 124 10.89 -1.72 -10.13
N PRO A 125 9.57 -1.50 -10.20
CA PRO A 125 8.85 -0.78 -9.16
C PRO A 125 8.94 -1.56 -7.84
N GLU A 126 9.12 -0.84 -6.74
CA GLU A 126 9.09 -1.42 -5.40
C GLU A 126 8.14 -0.61 -4.56
N VAL A 127 7.24 -1.28 -3.84
CA VAL A 127 6.35 -0.64 -2.88
C VAL A 127 6.86 -0.97 -1.48
N ILE A 128 6.96 0.04 -0.63
CA ILE A 128 7.22 -0.11 0.80
C ILE A 128 5.96 0.21 1.60
N ILE A 129 5.69 -0.55 2.65
CA ILE A 129 4.62 -0.31 3.62
C ILE A 129 5.24 -0.32 5.02
N CYS A 130 5.02 0.74 5.80
CA CYS A 130 5.60 0.92 7.13
C CYS A 130 4.54 1.30 8.15
N GLY A 131 4.68 0.84 9.39
CA GLY A 131 3.73 1.16 10.45
C GLY A 131 2.43 0.35 10.32
N GLY A 132 1.54 0.49 11.28
CA GLY A 132 0.39 -0.39 11.45
C GLY A 132 0.02 -0.48 12.93
N THR A 133 -1.08 -1.16 13.25
CA THR A 133 -1.43 -1.55 14.63
C THR A 133 -1.98 -2.97 14.68
N PRO A 134 -1.90 -3.65 15.84
CA PRO A 134 -2.64 -4.89 16.07
C PRO A 134 -4.08 -4.76 15.56
N LYS A 135 -4.60 -5.77 14.85
CA LYS A 135 -5.91 -5.67 14.18
C LYS A 135 -7.08 -5.30 15.11
N ASN A 136 -6.98 -5.68 16.38
CA ASN A 136 -7.98 -5.37 17.41
C ASN A 136 -7.75 -4.03 18.11
N ALA A 137 -6.74 -3.25 17.72
CA ALA A 137 -6.37 -2.01 18.41
C ALA A 137 -7.51 -0.99 18.46
N PHE A 138 -8.37 -0.95 17.43
CA PHE A 138 -9.55 -0.08 17.42
C PHE A 138 -10.50 -0.36 18.60
N LYS A 139 -10.64 -1.63 19.01
CA LYS A 139 -11.54 -2.01 20.12
C LYS A 139 -11.06 -1.55 21.48
N PHE A 140 -9.75 -1.36 21.64
CA PHE A 140 -9.13 -1.09 22.94
C PHE A 140 -8.52 0.32 23.02
N GLY A 141 -8.42 1.03 21.89
CA GLY A 141 -7.73 2.31 21.78
C GLY A 141 -8.40 3.50 22.47
N GLU A 142 -9.67 3.39 22.87
CA GLU A 142 -10.37 4.44 23.62
C GLU A 142 -9.87 4.56 25.07
N THR A 143 -9.43 3.45 25.65
CA THR A 143 -9.01 3.36 27.06
C THR A 143 -7.56 2.96 27.24
N ASN A 144 -6.85 2.61 26.16
CA ASN A 144 -5.47 2.14 26.19
C ASN A 144 -4.62 2.86 25.15
N ILE A 145 -3.35 3.11 25.49
CA ILE A 145 -2.34 3.53 24.53
C ILE A 145 -1.73 2.27 23.90
N ILE A 146 -2.00 2.06 22.62
CA ILE A 146 -1.50 0.92 21.87
C ILE A 146 -0.37 1.38 20.97
N ALA A 147 0.82 0.80 21.15
CA ALA A 147 1.97 1.14 20.32
C ALA A 147 1.76 0.69 18.87
N ALA A 148 2.07 1.58 17.93
CA ALA A 148 2.12 1.25 16.51
C ALA A 148 3.33 0.36 16.19
N LEU A 149 3.24 -0.39 15.09
CA LEU A 149 4.36 -1.19 14.61
C LEU A 149 5.49 -0.28 14.12
N ARG A 150 6.72 -0.74 14.33
CA ARG A 150 7.97 -0.06 13.89
C ARG A 150 8.66 -0.79 12.75
N ASP A 151 7.94 -1.67 12.08
CA ASP A 151 8.44 -2.44 10.95
C ASP A 151 8.02 -1.80 9.63
N CYS A 152 8.81 -2.12 8.62
CA CYS A 152 8.50 -1.86 7.22
C CYS A 152 8.60 -3.16 6.45
N ALA A 153 7.90 -3.24 5.34
CA ALA A 153 8.06 -4.33 4.39
C ALA A 153 8.05 -3.79 2.97
N ARG A 154 8.90 -4.37 2.14
CA ARG A 154 9.03 -4.01 0.72
C ARG A 154 8.62 -5.20 -0.15
N SER A 155 8.00 -4.91 -1.28
CA SER A 155 7.75 -5.90 -2.32
C SER A 155 7.82 -5.29 -3.71
N ASN A 156 8.08 -6.13 -4.71
CA ASN A 156 8.07 -5.75 -6.11
C ASN A 156 6.79 -6.33 -6.78
N PRO A 157 5.82 -5.49 -7.16
CA PRO A 157 4.59 -5.94 -7.81
C PRO A 157 4.75 -6.23 -9.31
N ALA A 158 5.84 -5.81 -9.97
CA ALA A 158 6.01 -5.93 -11.43
C ALA A 158 6.20 -7.38 -11.90
N PRO A 159 5.57 -7.77 -13.03
CA PRO A 159 5.49 -9.16 -13.52
C PRO A 159 6.85 -9.87 -13.65
N GLY A 160 6.83 -11.20 -13.63
CA GLY A 160 8.03 -12.04 -13.85
C GLY A 160 8.81 -12.45 -12.60
N GLY A 161 8.26 -12.20 -11.40
CA GLY A 161 8.79 -12.72 -10.14
C GLY A 161 8.02 -13.92 -9.59
N PRO A 162 8.37 -14.42 -8.40
CA PRO A 162 7.60 -15.45 -7.70
C PRO A 162 6.13 -15.05 -7.51
N TRP A 163 5.25 -16.05 -7.50
CA TRP A 163 3.83 -15.90 -7.28
C TRP A 163 3.39 -16.78 -6.09
N PRO A 164 2.74 -16.22 -5.06
CA PRO A 164 2.49 -14.78 -4.87
C PRO A 164 3.81 -14.01 -4.58
N ALA A 165 3.88 -12.72 -4.92
CA ALA A 165 5.12 -11.96 -4.70
C ALA A 165 5.42 -11.84 -3.19
N PRO A 166 6.65 -12.11 -2.72
CA PRO A 166 6.98 -12.10 -1.31
C PRO A 166 7.18 -10.68 -0.77
N TRP A 167 6.99 -10.53 0.53
CA TRP A 167 7.40 -9.35 1.29
C TRP A 167 8.77 -9.58 1.91
N ALA A 168 9.69 -8.65 1.73
CA ALA A 168 10.92 -8.60 2.50
C ALA A 168 10.73 -7.64 3.67
N THR A 169 10.86 -8.13 4.90
CA THR A 169 10.79 -7.30 6.09
C THR A 169 12.06 -6.47 6.22
N CYS A 170 11.86 -5.18 6.39
CA CYS A 170 12.88 -4.21 6.69
C CYS A 170 12.99 -4.12 8.22
N SER A 171 14.05 -4.69 8.81
CA SER A 171 14.39 -4.40 10.20
C SER A 171 14.69 -2.90 10.29
N SER A 172 14.06 -2.21 11.23
CA SER A 172 14.24 -0.78 11.45
C SER A 172 15.72 -0.38 11.44
N CYS A 173 16.06 0.77 10.86
CA CYS A 173 17.30 1.46 11.24
C CYS A 173 17.38 1.51 12.77
N PRO A 174 18.56 1.25 13.39
CA PRO A 174 18.71 1.51 14.81
C PRO A 174 18.29 2.95 15.09
N PRO A 175 17.67 3.25 16.25
CA PRO A 175 17.31 4.61 16.59
C PRO A 175 18.54 5.48 16.40
N ALA A 176 18.40 6.60 15.69
CA ALA A 176 19.47 7.56 15.55
C ALA A 176 19.83 8.03 16.96
N THR A 177 20.83 7.41 17.57
CA THR A 177 21.53 8.01 18.70
C THR A 177 22.09 9.29 18.12
N LEU A 178 21.63 10.43 18.63
CA LEU A 178 22.29 11.73 18.43
C LEU A 178 23.68 11.64 19.04
N SER A 179 24.61 10.94 18.37
CA SER A 179 26.02 11.12 18.61
C SER A 179 26.37 12.45 17.96
N SER A 180 26.96 13.33 18.74
CA SER A 180 27.51 14.63 18.34
C SER A 180 28.66 14.49 17.34
N SER A 181 28.34 13.98 16.15
CA SER A 181 29.24 13.87 15.01
C SER A 181 29.02 15.10 14.14
N THR A 182 30.08 15.90 13.99
CA THR A 182 30.17 17.11 13.16
C THR A 182 30.25 16.83 11.66
N ALA A 183 30.06 15.58 11.20
CA ALA A 183 30.03 15.26 9.79
C ALA A 183 28.67 15.63 9.16
N PRO A 184 28.64 16.26 7.98
CA PRO A 184 27.39 16.59 7.31
C PRO A 184 26.62 15.31 6.95
N PRO A 185 25.26 15.35 6.96
CA PRO A 185 24.39 14.18 6.84
C PRO A 185 24.48 13.40 5.51
N TRP A 186 25.31 13.85 4.56
CA TRP A 186 25.51 13.23 3.25
C TRP A 186 26.83 12.45 3.11
N ALA A 187 27.71 12.48 4.11
CA ALA A 187 28.98 11.76 4.04
C ALA A 187 28.78 10.26 4.34
N ALA A 188 28.81 9.41 3.30
CA ALA A 188 28.86 7.97 3.47
C ALA A 188 30.25 7.54 3.99
N PRO A 189 30.35 6.66 5.01
CA PRO A 189 31.64 6.12 5.41
C PRO A 189 32.21 5.24 4.29
N ALA A 190 33.47 5.47 3.95
CA ALA A 190 34.20 4.66 2.98
C ALA A 190 34.28 3.20 3.46
N GLY A 191 33.78 2.27 2.65
CA GLY A 191 33.86 0.82 2.91
C GLY A 191 32.56 0.13 3.32
N ALA A 192 31.43 0.84 3.45
CA ALA A 192 30.14 0.18 3.61
C ALA A 192 29.71 -0.44 2.27
N SER A 193 29.68 -1.79 2.20
CA SER A 193 28.97 -2.49 1.14
C SER A 193 27.56 -1.89 1.00
N VAL A 194 27.12 -1.62 -0.22
CA VAL A 194 25.72 -1.25 -0.55
C VAL A 194 24.86 -2.51 -0.35
N GLY A 195 24.76 -2.96 0.90
CA GLY A 195 23.72 -3.87 1.33
C GLY A 195 22.40 -3.14 1.15
N ARG A 196 21.38 -3.85 0.67
CA ARG A 196 20.02 -3.33 0.49
C ARG A 196 19.40 -3.01 1.85
N ARG A 197 19.87 -1.94 2.49
CA ARG A 197 19.11 -1.20 3.48
C ARG A 197 17.88 -0.63 2.76
N CYS A 198 16.78 -0.54 3.49
CA CYS A 198 15.70 0.35 3.07
C CYS A 198 16.33 1.75 2.86
#